data_AF-A0A7V1Z516-F1
#
_entry.id   AF-A0A7V1Z516-F1
#
_cell.length_a   1.000
_cell.length_b   1.000
_cell.length_c   1.000
_cell.angle_alpha   90.00
_cell.angle_beta   90.00
_cell.angle_gamma   90.00
#
_symmetry.space_group_name_H-M   'P 1'
#
loop_
_entity.id
_entity.type
_entity.pdbx_description
1 polymer ?
#
loop_
_entity_poly.entity_id
_entity_poly.type
_entity_poly.pdbx_seq_one_letter_code
_entity_poly.pdbx_strand_id
1 'polypeptide(L)'
;MIRTVPNRTDLTLPEMILLAAYKLEQQGHSPFSAEDLIVAAWKEFPQAFGLRGYADQYPDANRVLSAIMGERGLAKRGWLAKVGQKLYSVSRDGQRIARRILEGQEPEEETLAPRLPREQQKLLLNMLDAAAVDKYVTGQTFDLTFAEACKFWDLGEQSGGETVDRKLQAIDKLLNTAQELAGRQGLVIQHREITESDVELLKKVHRHLKERFSRHLMLLRSRS
;
A
#
# COMPACT_ATOMS: atom_id res chain seq x y z
N MET A 1 -12.70 23.05 -24.70
CA MET A 1 -13.71 21.99 -24.57
C MET A 1 -13.94 21.74 -23.10
N ILE A 2 -15.16 22.01 -22.62
CA ILE A 2 -15.54 21.87 -21.21
C ILE A 2 -15.76 20.38 -20.97
N ARG A 3 -14.83 19.72 -20.26
CA ARG A 3 -14.97 18.32 -19.88
C ARG A 3 -15.94 18.23 -18.71
N THR A 4 -17.05 17.55 -18.93
CA THR A 4 -18.10 17.28 -17.96
C THR A 4 -17.58 16.38 -16.84
N VAL A 5 -17.64 16.89 -15.62
CA VAL A 5 -17.53 16.12 -14.36
C VAL A 5 -18.50 14.94 -14.45
N PRO A 6 -18.13 13.71 -14.03
CA PRO A 6 -19.06 12.58 -14.03
C PRO A 6 -20.32 12.94 -13.25
N ASN A 7 -21.44 12.35 -13.68
CA ASN A 7 -22.75 12.65 -13.12
C ASN A 7 -22.70 12.43 -11.59
N ARG A 8 -22.81 13.53 -10.82
CA ARG A 8 -22.55 13.56 -9.35
C ARG A 8 -23.44 12.60 -8.53
N THR A 9 -24.44 11.98 -9.16
CA THR A 9 -25.38 11.01 -8.61
C THR A 9 -24.82 9.61 -8.40
N ASP A 10 -23.72 9.22 -9.07
CA ASP A 10 -23.20 7.85 -9.02
C ASP A 10 -22.05 7.65 -8.02
N LEU A 11 -21.72 8.68 -7.23
CA LEU A 11 -20.65 8.62 -6.24
C LEU A 11 -21.10 7.84 -4.99
N THR A 12 -20.20 6.99 -4.49
CA THR A 12 -20.37 6.38 -3.18
C THR A 12 -20.12 7.39 -2.06
N LEU A 13 -20.66 7.16 -0.86
CA LEU A 13 -20.43 8.04 0.29
C LEU A 13 -18.93 8.26 0.59
N PRO A 14 -18.06 7.23 0.55
CA PRO A 14 -16.62 7.44 0.73
C PRO A 14 -15.99 8.35 -0.33
N GLU A 15 -16.42 8.25 -1.58
CA GLU A 15 -15.91 9.07 -2.68
C GLU A 15 -16.34 10.52 -2.56
N MET A 16 -17.59 10.77 -2.17
CA MET A 16 -18.07 12.13 -1.87
C MET A 16 -17.24 12.80 -0.77
N ILE A 17 -16.95 12.07 0.31
CA ILE A 17 -16.11 12.59 1.41
C ILE A 17 -14.66 12.80 0.94
N LEU A 18 -14.12 11.89 0.12
CA LEU A 18 -12.78 12.04 -0.44
C LEU A 18 -12.65 13.29 -1.31
N LEU A 19 -13.66 13.58 -2.14
CA LEU A 19 -13.70 14.80 -2.94
C LEU A 19 -13.76 16.06 -2.07
N ALA A 20 -14.56 16.04 -1.00
CA ALA A 20 -14.63 17.16 -0.06
C ALA A 20 -13.29 17.38 0.65
N ALA A 21 -12.62 16.31 1.09
CA ALA A 21 -11.29 16.36 1.69
C ALA A 21 -10.24 16.90 0.69
N TYR A 22 -10.27 16.42 -0.56
CA TYR A 22 -9.36 16.88 -1.60
C TYR A 22 -9.53 18.37 -1.92
N LYS A 23 -10.78 18.85 -1.95
CA LYS A 23 -11.11 20.26 -2.14
C LYS A 23 -10.64 21.12 -0.97
N LEU A 24 -10.75 20.65 0.27
CA LEU A 24 -10.18 21.32 1.45
C LEU A 24 -8.67 21.51 1.31
N GLU A 25 -7.94 20.48 0.87
CA GLU A 25 -6.49 20.60 0.65
C GLU A 25 -6.16 21.60 -0.47
N GLN A 26 -6.93 21.60 -1.57
CA GLN A 26 -6.76 22.59 -2.65
C GLN A 26 -7.00 24.03 -2.18
N GLN A 27 -7.80 24.22 -1.12
CA GLN A 27 -8.04 25.51 -0.49
C GLN A 27 -6.97 25.87 0.56
N GLY A 28 -5.94 25.04 0.73
CA GLY A 28 -4.85 25.27 1.69
C GLY A 28 -5.15 24.77 3.10
N HIS A 29 -6.28 24.09 3.32
CA HIS A 29 -6.62 23.50 4.60
C HIS A 29 -6.01 22.09 4.71
N SER A 30 -4.69 21.99 4.82
CA SER A 30 -4.00 20.73 5.13
C SER A 30 -2.96 20.95 6.25
N PRO A 31 -3.03 20.19 7.37
CA PRO A 31 -4.03 19.18 7.69
C PRO A 31 -5.38 19.80 8.09
N PHE A 32 -6.47 19.03 8.01
CA PHE A 32 -7.82 19.44 8.40
C PHE A 32 -8.39 18.56 9.52
N SER A 33 -9.32 19.10 10.30
CA SER A 33 -10.01 18.35 11.35
C SER A 33 -11.14 17.47 10.80
N ALA A 34 -11.63 16.53 11.61
CA ALA A 34 -12.83 15.77 11.25
C ALA A 34 -14.05 16.70 11.13
N GLU A 35 -14.12 17.71 11.99
CA GLU A 35 -15.17 18.73 12.03
C GLU A 35 -15.18 19.57 10.75
N ASP A 36 -14.00 20.00 10.25
CA ASP A 36 -13.88 20.70 8.97
C ASP A 36 -14.38 19.84 7.81
N LEU A 37 -13.98 18.56 7.80
CA LEU A 37 -14.39 17.61 6.76
C LEU A 37 -15.89 17.32 6.81
N ILE A 38 -16.49 17.23 8.00
CA ILE A 38 -17.95 17.08 8.16
C ILE A 38 -18.68 18.25 7.51
N VAL A 39 -18.26 19.48 7.82
CA VAL A 39 -18.88 20.69 7.27
C VAL A 39 -18.65 20.78 5.76
N ALA A 40 -17.45 20.47 5.27
CA ALA A 40 -17.14 20.49 3.85
C ALA A 40 -17.93 19.44 3.05
N ALA A 41 -18.02 18.21 3.54
CA ALA A 41 -18.78 17.13 2.90
C ALA A 41 -20.27 17.46 2.85
N TRP A 42 -20.84 18.02 3.92
CA TRP A 42 -22.23 18.46 3.94
C TRP A 42 -22.48 19.64 3.01
N LYS A 43 -21.62 20.67 2.99
CA LYS A 43 -21.77 21.81 2.07
C LYS A 43 -21.74 21.39 0.61
N GLU A 44 -20.91 20.41 0.25
CA GLU A 44 -20.81 19.91 -1.13
C GLU A 44 -21.93 18.93 -1.47
N PHE A 45 -22.36 18.09 -0.51
CA PHE A 45 -23.38 17.04 -0.70
C PHE A 45 -24.43 17.05 0.42
N PRO A 46 -25.29 18.09 0.51
CA PRO A 46 -26.21 18.26 1.63
C PRO A 46 -27.25 17.16 1.73
N GLN A 47 -27.67 16.58 0.59
CA GLN A 47 -28.62 15.47 0.56
C GLN A 47 -28.02 14.16 1.09
N ALA A 48 -26.70 13.97 1.00
CA ALA A 48 -26.02 12.76 1.43
C ALA A 48 -25.60 12.82 2.91
N PHE A 49 -25.20 14.00 3.39
CA PHE A 49 -24.63 14.20 4.72
C PHE A 49 -25.39 15.20 5.58
N GLY A 50 -26.61 15.60 5.20
CA GLY A 50 -27.48 16.43 6.01
C GLY A 50 -28.22 15.62 7.07
N LEU A 51 -28.48 16.25 8.22
CA LEU A 51 -29.27 15.65 9.29
C LEU A 51 -30.71 15.41 8.83
N ARG A 52 -31.26 14.22 9.09
CA ARG A 52 -32.61 13.86 8.65
C ARG A 52 -33.65 14.85 9.20
N GLY A 53 -34.43 15.47 8.31
CA GLY A 53 -35.41 16.51 8.64
C GLY A 53 -34.83 17.94 8.71
N TYR A 54 -33.50 18.08 8.67
CA TYR A 54 -32.78 19.36 8.73
C TYR A 54 -31.61 19.38 7.73
N ALA A 55 -31.76 18.70 6.60
CA ALA A 55 -30.65 18.41 5.69
C ALA A 55 -30.00 19.68 5.11
N ASP A 56 -30.76 20.77 4.98
CA ASP A 56 -30.28 22.06 4.48
C ASP A 56 -29.74 22.99 5.59
N GLN A 57 -29.82 22.58 6.86
CA GLN A 57 -29.45 23.40 8.02
C GLN A 57 -28.27 22.85 8.81
N TYR A 58 -28.21 21.52 8.96
CA TYR A 58 -27.22 20.88 9.84
C TYR A 58 -26.58 19.63 9.21
N PRO A 59 -25.27 19.41 9.41
CA PRO A 59 -24.61 18.19 9.00
C PRO A 59 -24.94 17.00 9.91
N ASP A 60 -25.00 15.80 9.33
CA ASP A 60 -24.99 14.51 10.03
C ASP A 60 -23.54 14.05 10.26
N ALA A 61 -22.99 14.48 11.40
CA ALA A 61 -21.62 14.15 11.79
C ALA A 61 -21.39 12.63 11.88
N ASN A 62 -22.37 11.85 12.36
CA ASN A 62 -22.22 10.41 12.54
C ASN A 62 -22.07 9.70 11.20
N ARG A 63 -22.81 10.15 10.18
CA ARG A 63 -22.73 9.58 8.84
C ARG A 63 -21.36 9.78 8.20
N VAL A 64 -20.78 10.98 8.35
CA VAL A 64 -19.43 11.27 7.85
C VAL A 64 -18.37 10.51 8.66
N LEU A 65 -18.42 10.55 10.00
CA LEU A 65 -17.45 9.86 10.87
C LEU A 65 -17.45 8.35 10.65
N SER A 66 -18.61 7.74 10.45
CA SER A 66 -18.74 6.31 10.14
C SER A 66 -18.10 5.97 8.79
N ALA A 67 -18.22 6.85 7.79
CA ALA A 67 -17.57 6.67 6.50
C ALA A 67 -16.07 6.95 6.53
N ILE A 68 -15.57 7.78 7.45
CA ILE A 68 -14.12 7.97 7.67
C ILE A 68 -13.52 6.75 8.36
N MET A 69 -14.13 6.28 9.46
CA MET A 69 -13.54 5.31 10.40
C MET A 69 -14.05 3.86 10.26
N GLY A 70 -15.13 3.62 9.53
CA GLY A 70 -15.76 2.31 9.42
C GLY A 70 -14.86 1.24 8.79
N GLU A 71 -15.33 -0.01 8.77
CA GLU A 71 -14.55 -1.15 8.24
C GLU A 71 -14.11 -0.97 6.78
N ARG A 72 -14.94 -0.28 5.99
CA ARG A 72 -14.64 0.14 4.61
C ARG A 72 -14.39 1.65 4.49
N GLY A 73 -14.08 2.31 5.60
CA GLY A 73 -13.92 3.75 5.67
C GLY A 73 -12.63 4.26 5.03
N LEU A 74 -12.60 5.56 4.73
CA LEU A 74 -11.49 6.19 4.00
C LEU A 74 -10.12 5.96 4.66
N ALA A 75 -10.07 5.94 5.99
CA ALA A 75 -8.82 5.69 6.73
C ALA A 75 -8.29 4.26 6.50
N LYS A 76 -9.17 3.24 6.56
CA LYS A 76 -8.79 1.84 6.29
C LYS A 76 -8.49 1.58 4.82
N ARG A 77 -9.18 2.28 3.91
CA ARG A 77 -8.87 2.29 2.47
C ARG A 77 -7.50 2.93 2.20
N GLY A 78 -6.98 3.74 3.11
CA GLY A 78 -5.72 4.45 2.96
C GLY A 78 -5.85 5.71 2.12
N TRP A 79 -7.07 6.23 1.94
CA TRP A 79 -7.34 7.47 1.19
C TRP A 79 -7.15 8.72 2.05
N LEU A 80 -7.36 8.58 3.36
CA LEU A 80 -7.01 9.59 4.36
C LEU A 80 -5.92 9.06 5.28
N ALA A 81 -4.93 9.91 5.56
CA ALA A 81 -3.90 9.67 6.56
C ALA A 81 -4.23 10.45 7.84
N LYS A 82 -4.09 9.81 9.01
CA LYS A 82 -4.18 10.50 10.30
C LYS A 82 -2.81 11.04 10.65
N VAL A 83 -2.67 12.36 10.69
CA VAL A 83 -1.38 13.06 10.89
C VAL A 83 -1.24 13.69 12.27
N GLY A 84 -2.29 13.64 13.09
CA GLY A 84 -2.25 14.13 14.46
C GLY A 84 -3.48 13.74 15.27
N GLN A 85 -3.64 14.35 16.45
CA GLN A 85 -4.85 14.18 17.25
C GLN A 85 -6.01 14.89 16.55
N LYS A 86 -6.96 14.10 16.03
CA LYS A 86 -8.12 14.56 15.23
C LYS A 86 -7.78 15.26 13.91
N LEU A 87 -6.53 15.21 13.46
CA LEU A 87 -6.09 15.82 12.21
C LEU A 87 -5.86 14.77 11.13
N TYR A 88 -6.36 15.08 9.93
CA TYR A 88 -6.27 14.24 8.74
C TYR A 88 -5.67 15.03 7.57
N SER A 89 -5.07 14.29 6.64
CA SER A 89 -4.70 14.76 5.31
C SER A 89 -5.11 13.74 4.27
N VAL A 90 -5.24 14.15 3.01
CA VAL A 90 -5.47 13.22 1.92
C VAL A 90 -4.14 12.54 1.59
N SER A 91 -4.14 11.21 1.55
CA SER A 91 -2.93 10.46 1.18
C SER A 91 -2.64 10.61 -0.32
N ARG A 92 -1.44 10.19 -0.77
CA ARG A 92 -1.12 10.12 -2.21
C ARG A 92 -2.15 9.29 -2.98
N ASP A 93 -2.58 8.16 -2.41
CA ASP A 93 -3.64 7.32 -3.00
C ASP A 93 -4.97 8.06 -3.07
N GLY A 94 -5.37 8.74 -1.99
CA GLY A 94 -6.59 9.54 -1.96
C GLY A 94 -6.59 10.66 -3.00
N GLN A 95 -5.46 11.36 -3.17
CA GLN A 95 -5.33 12.42 -4.19
C GLN A 95 -5.47 11.86 -5.60
N ARG A 96 -4.87 10.69 -5.88
CA ARG A 96 -4.99 10.02 -7.18
C ARG A 96 -6.44 9.64 -7.48
N ILE A 97 -7.14 9.02 -6.52
CA ILE A 97 -8.55 8.64 -6.67
C ILE A 97 -9.44 9.87 -6.83
N ALA A 98 -9.24 10.92 -6.03
CA ALA A 98 -10.00 12.16 -6.15
C ALA A 98 -9.85 12.81 -7.53
N ARG A 99 -8.62 12.88 -8.07
CA ARG A 99 -8.38 13.36 -9.45
C ARG A 99 -9.06 12.49 -10.49
N ARG A 100 -8.98 11.17 -10.35
CA ARG A 100 -9.62 10.21 -11.27
C ARG A 100 -11.13 10.44 -11.34
N ILE A 101 -11.76 10.60 -10.18
CA ILE A 101 -13.20 10.90 -10.07
C ILE A 101 -13.50 12.24 -10.74
N LEU A 102 -12.72 13.30 -10.48
CA LEU A 102 -12.95 14.62 -11.10
C LEU A 102 -12.78 14.60 -12.62
N GLU A 103 -11.89 13.75 -13.14
CA GLU A 103 -11.60 13.60 -14.57
C GLU A 103 -12.61 12.71 -15.31
N GLY A 104 -13.56 12.07 -14.60
CA GLY A 104 -14.60 11.24 -15.21
C GLY A 104 -14.08 9.94 -15.81
N GLN A 105 -12.94 9.45 -15.34
CA GLN A 105 -12.43 8.14 -15.75
C GLN A 105 -13.29 7.07 -15.06
N GLU A 106 -13.83 6.12 -15.84
CA GLU A 106 -14.65 5.03 -15.30
C GLU A 106 -13.92 4.32 -14.14
N PRO A 107 -14.65 3.89 -13.10
CA PRO A 107 -14.08 3.04 -12.08
C PRO A 107 -13.67 1.74 -12.77
N GLU A 108 -12.37 1.56 -13.02
CA GLU A 108 -11.85 0.19 -13.02
C GLU A 108 -12.34 -0.40 -11.71
N GLU A 109 -13.06 -1.52 -11.81
CA GLU A 109 -13.60 -2.28 -10.70
C GLU A 109 -12.65 -2.22 -9.51
N GLU A 110 -13.19 -2.06 -8.30
CA GLU A 110 -12.47 -2.13 -7.03
C GLU A 110 -11.77 -3.52 -6.86
N THR A 111 -10.82 -3.90 -7.72
CA THR A 111 -9.72 -4.75 -7.31
C THR A 111 -8.92 -3.86 -6.37
N LEU A 112 -9.19 -4.02 -5.07
CA LEU A 112 -8.26 -3.74 -3.98
C LEU A 112 -6.84 -3.72 -4.56
N ALA A 113 -6.26 -2.52 -4.76
CA ALA A 113 -4.94 -2.40 -5.37
C ALA A 113 -4.04 -3.47 -4.74
N PRO A 114 -3.44 -4.38 -5.52
CA PRO A 114 -2.96 -5.66 -5.00
C PRO A 114 -2.00 -5.42 -3.84
N ARG A 115 -2.50 -5.48 -2.61
CA ARG A 115 -1.67 -5.33 -1.42
C ARG A 115 -1.00 -6.68 -1.23
N LEU A 116 0.31 -6.66 -1.02
CA LEU A 116 1.02 -7.87 -0.63
C LEU A 116 0.31 -8.47 0.61
N PRO A 117 -0.03 -9.76 0.61
CA PRO A 117 -0.52 -10.46 1.81
C PRO A 117 0.42 -10.26 3.00
N ARG A 118 -0.10 -10.32 4.23
CA ARG A 118 0.69 -10.07 5.46
C ARG A 118 1.96 -10.93 5.55
N GLU A 119 1.87 -12.20 5.16
CA GLU A 119 3.03 -13.11 5.13
C GLU A 119 4.11 -12.64 4.14
N GLN A 120 3.69 -12.18 2.95
CA GLN A 120 4.60 -11.64 1.95
C GLN A 120 5.22 -10.31 2.38
N GLN A 121 4.46 -9.46 3.09
CA GLN A 121 4.98 -8.24 3.69
C GLN A 121 6.05 -8.53 4.75
N LYS A 122 5.78 -9.49 5.64
CA LYS A 122 6.73 -9.92 6.66
C LYS A 122 8.00 -10.51 6.04
N LEU A 123 7.84 -11.34 5.01
CA LEU A 123 8.98 -11.91 4.28
C LEU A 123 9.81 -10.81 3.62
N LEU A 124 9.19 -9.83 2.96
CA LEU A 124 9.90 -8.73 2.31
C LEU A 124 10.68 -7.87 3.31
N LEU A 125 10.10 -7.58 4.48
CA LEU A 125 10.79 -6.88 5.56
C LEU A 125 11.98 -7.69 6.10
N ASN A 126 11.76 -8.99 6.37
CA ASN A 126 12.83 -9.88 6.83
C ASN A 126 13.98 -9.97 5.82
N MET A 127 13.67 -9.95 4.51
CA MET A 127 14.69 -9.93 3.46
C MET A 127 15.50 -8.65 3.48
N LEU A 128 14.86 -7.49 3.68
CA LEU A 128 15.56 -6.19 3.80
C LEU A 128 16.47 -6.13 5.02
N ASP A 129 16.06 -6.73 6.13
CA ASP A 129 16.82 -6.76 7.39
C ASP A 129 17.78 -7.95 7.49
N ALA A 130 17.92 -8.74 6.42
CA ALA A 130 18.80 -9.89 6.43
C ALA A 130 20.27 -9.45 6.36
N ALA A 131 21.12 -10.06 7.20
CA ALA A 131 22.58 -9.84 7.18
C ALA A 131 23.22 -10.06 5.79
N ALA A 132 22.57 -10.87 4.94
CA ALA A 132 23.01 -11.06 3.56
C ALA A 132 22.92 -9.77 2.71
N VAL A 133 21.93 -8.92 2.96
CA VAL A 133 21.78 -7.62 2.29
C VAL A 133 22.87 -6.67 2.77
N ASP A 134 23.09 -6.56 4.08
CA ASP A 134 24.14 -5.70 4.64
C ASP A 134 25.53 -6.07 4.11
N LYS A 135 25.86 -7.36 4.09
CA LYS A 135 27.14 -7.85 3.53
C LYS A 135 27.27 -7.61 2.04
N TYR A 136 26.17 -7.69 1.29
CA TYR A 136 26.17 -7.39 -0.14
C TYR A 136 26.41 -5.90 -0.39
N VAL A 137 25.72 -5.02 0.35
CA VAL A 137 25.86 -3.56 0.24
C VAL A 137 27.25 -3.08 0.66
N THR A 138 27.81 -3.66 1.72
CA THR A 138 29.16 -3.33 2.22
C THR A 138 30.30 -3.98 1.43
N GLY A 139 29.99 -4.78 0.40
CA GLY A 139 30.97 -5.46 -0.44
C GLY A 139 31.62 -6.71 0.19
N GLN A 140 31.20 -7.12 1.39
CA GLN A 140 31.68 -8.29 2.14
C GLN A 140 31.07 -9.60 1.62
N THR A 141 30.87 -9.73 0.31
CA THR A 141 30.21 -10.88 -0.33
C THR A 141 30.99 -12.19 -0.18
N PHE A 142 32.29 -12.12 0.08
CA PHE A 142 33.13 -13.28 0.35
C PHE A 142 32.77 -13.96 1.68
N ASP A 143 32.37 -13.17 2.68
CA ASP A 143 32.00 -13.62 4.05
C ASP A 143 30.54 -14.06 4.15
N LEU A 144 29.81 -14.07 3.04
CA LEU A 144 28.45 -14.62 2.99
C LEU A 144 28.51 -16.13 3.21
N THR A 145 27.70 -16.59 4.15
CA THR A 145 27.54 -18.00 4.48
C THR A 145 26.23 -18.55 3.91
N PHE A 146 26.16 -19.86 3.72
CA PHE A 146 24.93 -20.51 3.25
C PHE A 146 23.78 -20.36 4.26
N ALA A 147 24.09 -20.33 5.57
CA ALA A 147 23.09 -20.10 6.62
C ALA A 147 22.42 -18.71 6.48
N GLU A 148 23.18 -17.68 6.12
CA GLU A 148 22.64 -16.35 5.86
C GLU A 148 21.78 -16.31 4.60
N ALA A 149 22.17 -17.07 3.55
CA ALA A 149 21.34 -17.24 2.36
C ALA A 149 20.02 -17.96 2.67
N CYS A 150 20.06 -19.02 3.50
CA CYS A 150 18.86 -19.71 3.96
C CYS A 150 17.94 -18.79 4.75
N LYS A 151 18.49 -17.96 5.67
CA LYS A 151 17.70 -16.95 6.39
C LYS A 151 17.06 -15.93 5.44
N PHE A 152 17.79 -15.47 4.43
CA PHE A 152 17.26 -14.56 3.41
C PHE A 152 16.09 -15.19 2.62
N TRP A 153 16.14 -16.48 2.33
CA TRP A 153 15.05 -17.20 1.65
C TRP A 153 13.99 -17.77 2.60
N ASP A 154 14.11 -17.52 3.91
CA ASP A 154 13.28 -18.14 4.95
C ASP A 154 13.28 -19.69 4.85
N LEU A 155 14.40 -20.29 4.43
CA LEU A 155 14.56 -21.74 4.32
C LEU A 155 15.04 -22.31 5.67
N GLY A 156 14.33 -23.33 6.16
CA GLY A 156 14.79 -24.13 7.29
C GLY A 156 15.85 -25.15 6.89
N GLU A 157 16.70 -25.55 7.82
CA GLU A 157 17.82 -26.50 7.59
C GLU A 157 17.36 -27.88 7.10
N GLN A 158 16.10 -28.25 7.33
CA GLN A 158 15.47 -29.52 6.92
C GLN A 158 14.58 -29.39 5.67
N SER A 159 14.71 -28.31 4.90
CA SER A 159 13.88 -28.09 3.71
C SER A 159 14.28 -29.07 2.60
N GLY A 160 13.38 -29.99 2.23
CA GLY A 160 13.56 -30.88 1.08
C GLY A 160 13.52 -30.13 -0.26
N GLY A 161 14.01 -30.78 -1.31
CA GLY A 161 14.21 -30.15 -2.63
C GLY A 161 13.00 -29.43 -3.22
N GLU A 162 11.82 -30.04 -3.17
CA GLU A 162 10.59 -29.45 -3.69
C GLU A 162 10.18 -28.17 -2.94
N THR A 163 10.39 -28.14 -1.62
CA THR A 163 10.11 -26.97 -0.77
C THR A 163 11.06 -25.82 -1.11
N VAL A 164 12.33 -26.11 -1.37
CA VAL A 164 13.33 -25.11 -1.76
C VAL A 164 12.92 -24.44 -3.07
N ASP A 165 12.55 -25.22 -4.09
CA ASP A 165 12.16 -24.66 -5.39
C ASP A 165 10.87 -23.85 -5.32
N ARG A 166 9.87 -24.34 -4.57
CA ARG A 166 8.64 -23.58 -4.32
C ARG A 166 8.91 -22.24 -3.63
N LYS A 167 9.78 -22.20 -2.61
CA LYS A 167 10.15 -20.95 -1.92
C LYS A 167 10.90 -19.99 -2.83
N LEU A 168 11.88 -20.47 -3.60
CA LEU A 168 12.63 -19.62 -4.53
C LEU A 168 11.70 -19.01 -5.59
N GLN A 169 10.79 -19.79 -6.17
CA GLN A 169 9.78 -19.29 -7.10
C GLN A 169 8.81 -18.30 -6.45
N ALA A 170 8.42 -18.53 -5.18
CA ALA A 170 7.57 -17.61 -4.44
C ALA A 170 8.27 -16.26 -4.20
N ILE A 171 9.57 -16.27 -3.92
CA ILE A 171 10.37 -15.06 -3.77
C ILE A 171 10.54 -14.32 -5.10
N ASP A 172 10.79 -15.03 -6.20
CA ASP A 172 10.85 -14.43 -7.54
C ASP A 172 9.53 -13.70 -7.88
N LYS A 173 8.38 -14.35 -7.59
CA LYS A 173 7.06 -13.73 -7.76
C LYS A 173 6.86 -12.52 -6.84
N LEU A 174 7.20 -12.66 -5.56
CA LEU A 174 7.09 -11.60 -4.56
C LEU A 174 7.86 -10.33 -4.98
N LEU A 175 9.12 -10.49 -5.38
CA LEU A 175 9.96 -9.36 -5.78
C LEU A 175 9.45 -8.67 -7.06
N ASN A 176 8.86 -9.42 -7.99
CA ASN A 176 8.23 -8.84 -9.18
C ASN A 176 6.97 -8.06 -8.83
N THR A 177 6.08 -8.62 -8.01
CA THR A 177 4.89 -7.91 -7.54
C THR A 177 5.26 -6.68 -6.71
N ALA A 178 6.25 -6.79 -5.82
CA ALA A 178 6.72 -5.66 -5.02
C ALA A 178 7.28 -4.52 -5.89
N GLN A 179 8.00 -4.84 -6.97
CA GLN A 179 8.51 -3.85 -7.92
C GLN A 179 7.37 -3.09 -8.60
N GLU A 180 6.39 -3.81 -9.12
CA GLU A 180 5.24 -3.21 -9.80
C GLU A 180 4.45 -2.29 -8.87
N LEU A 181 4.28 -2.70 -7.60
CA LEU A 181 3.60 -1.91 -6.59
C LEU A 181 4.41 -0.66 -6.18
N ALA A 182 5.71 -0.82 -5.94
CA ALA A 182 6.60 0.28 -5.58
C ALA A 182 6.65 1.35 -6.68
N GLY A 183 6.75 0.94 -7.95
CA GLY A 183 6.81 1.86 -9.09
C GLY A 183 5.50 2.57 -9.42
N ARG A 184 4.34 1.95 -9.14
CA ARG A 184 3.03 2.54 -9.47
C ARG A 184 2.49 3.45 -8.37
N GLN A 185 2.64 3.07 -7.10
CA GLN A 185 1.86 3.67 -6.00
C GLN A 185 2.71 3.99 -4.75
N GLY A 186 3.97 3.53 -4.70
CA GLY A 186 4.75 3.48 -3.48
C GLY A 186 4.28 2.35 -2.57
N LEU A 187 5.20 1.60 -1.98
CA LEU A 187 4.88 0.46 -1.11
C LEU A 187 5.23 0.81 0.33
N VAL A 188 4.23 0.97 1.20
CA VAL A 188 4.46 1.23 2.63
C VAL A 188 4.06 0.02 3.45
N ILE A 189 5.01 -0.55 4.19
CA ILE A 189 4.80 -1.72 5.06
C ILE A 189 5.21 -1.35 6.49
N GLN A 190 4.30 -1.47 7.46
CA GLN A 190 4.57 -1.20 8.88
C GLN A 190 5.27 0.16 9.15
N HIS A 191 4.87 1.22 8.43
CA HIS A 191 5.48 2.57 8.49
C HIS A 191 6.87 2.71 7.86
N ARG A 192 7.39 1.65 7.21
CA ARG A 192 8.59 1.71 6.36
C ARG A 192 8.16 1.89 4.91
N GLU A 193 8.67 2.95 4.27
CA GLU A 193 8.55 3.12 2.83
C GLU A 193 9.55 2.18 2.15
N ILE A 194 9.05 1.33 1.25
CA ILE A 194 9.84 0.45 0.40
C ILE A 194 9.86 1.07 -0.99
N THR A 195 11.05 1.48 -1.39
CA THR A 195 11.31 2.13 -2.66
C THR A 195 11.56 1.12 -3.77
N GLU A 196 11.49 1.59 -5.01
CA GLU A 196 11.87 0.80 -6.18
C GLU A 196 13.34 0.33 -6.08
N SER A 197 14.22 1.19 -5.55
CA SER A 197 15.63 0.86 -5.30
C SER A 197 15.82 -0.26 -4.29
N ASP A 198 14.98 -0.33 -3.25
CA ASP A 198 15.05 -1.39 -2.24
C ASP A 198 14.72 -2.75 -2.87
N VAL A 199 13.67 -2.81 -3.69
CA VAL A 199 13.28 -4.05 -4.38
C VAL A 199 14.33 -4.48 -5.41
N GLU A 200 14.91 -3.52 -6.14
CA GLU A 200 15.99 -3.79 -7.08
C GLU A 200 17.26 -4.31 -6.37
N LEU A 201 17.58 -3.77 -5.19
CA LEU A 201 18.65 -4.30 -4.34
C LEU A 201 18.36 -5.75 -3.94
N LEU A 202 17.16 -6.05 -3.45
CA LEU A 202 16.78 -7.42 -3.08
C LEU A 202 16.88 -8.40 -4.26
N LYS A 203 16.51 -7.98 -5.48
CA LYS A 203 16.67 -8.79 -6.69
C LYS A 203 18.13 -9.09 -6.99
N LYS A 204 19.02 -8.11 -6.84
CA LYS A 204 20.47 -8.30 -7.01
C LYS A 204 21.03 -9.26 -5.98
N VAL A 205 20.69 -9.08 -4.70
CA VAL A 205 21.09 -9.98 -3.61
C VAL A 205 20.57 -11.40 -3.87
N HIS A 206 19.30 -11.54 -4.22
CA HIS A 206 18.68 -12.83 -4.53
C HIS A 206 19.40 -13.58 -5.65
N ARG A 207 19.72 -12.88 -6.75
CA ARG A 207 20.49 -13.44 -7.88
C ARG A 207 21.88 -13.88 -7.46
N HIS A 208 22.59 -13.00 -6.75
CA HIS A 208 23.94 -13.28 -6.27
C HIS A 208 23.98 -14.51 -5.36
N LEU A 209 23.05 -14.63 -4.40
CA LEU A 209 22.96 -15.78 -3.51
C LEU A 209 22.65 -17.09 -4.27
N LYS A 210 21.76 -17.06 -5.28
CA LYS A 210 21.45 -18.23 -6.12
C LYS A 210 22.67 -18.71 -6.88
N GLU A 211 23.47 -17.80 -7.43
CA GLU A 211 24.70 -18.11 -8.15
C GLU A 211 25.78 -18.65 -7.21
N ARG A 212 26.09 -17.90 -6.13
CA ARG A 212 27.11 -18.23 -5.13
C ARG A 212 26.87 -19.59 -4.48
N PHE A 213 25.63 -19.91 -4.14
CA PHE A 213 25.26 -21.13 -3.41
C PHE A 213 24.56 -22.19 -4.26
N SER A 214 24.65 -22.09 -5.59
CA SER A 214 24.08 -23.03 -6.56
C SER A 214 24.36 -24.51 -6.22
N ARG A 215 25.61 -24.85 -5.85
CA ARG A 215 26.00 -26.21 -5.46
C ARG A 215 25.28 -26.68 -4.18
N HIS A 216 25.11 -25.81 -3.19
CA HIS A 216 24.39 -26.14 -1.96
C HIS A 216 22.89 -26.34 -2.23
N LEU A 217 22.31 -25.51 -3.10
CA LEU A 217 20.92 -25.67 -3.56
C LEU A 217 20.73 -26.99 -4.31
N MET A 218 21.67 -27.38 -5.17
CA MET A 218 21.63 -28.69 -5.84
C MET A 218 21.67 -29.86 -4.85
N LEU A 219 22.49 -29.77 -3.80
CA LEU A 219 22.56 -30.79 -2.75
C LEU A 219 21.28 -30.87 -1.92
N LEU A 220 20.60 -29.75 -1.67
CA LEU A 220 19.27 -29.77 -1.02
C LEU A 220 18.20 -30.37 -1.94
N ARG A 221 18.31 -30.13 -3.25
CA ARG A 221 17.40 -30.72 -4.25
C ARG A 221 17.53 -32.23 -4.38
N SER A 222 18.73 -32.77 -4.21
CA SER A 222 18.97 -34.23 -4.28
C SER A 222 18.63 -34.97 -2.99
N ARG A 223 18.34 -34.26 -1.90
CA ARG A 223 17.78 -34.82 -0.66
C ARG A 223 16.26 -34.95 -0.83
N SER A 224 15.84 -35.96 -1.58
CA SER A 224 14.46 -36.44 -1.66
C SER A 224 14.28 -37.65 -0.77
#